data_AF-A0A357FZF5-F1
#
_entry.id   AF-A0A357FZF5-F1
#
_cell.length_a   1.000
_cell.length_b   1.000
_cell.length_c   1.000
_cell.angle_alpha   90.00
_cell.angle_beta   90.00
_cell.angle_gamma   90.00
#
_symmetry.space_group_name_H-M   'P 1'
#
loop_
_entity.id
_entity.type
_entity.pdbx_description
1 polymer ?
#
loop_
_entity_poly.entity_id
_entity_poly.type
_entity_poly.pdbx_seq_one_letter_code
_entity_poly.pdbx_strand_id
1 'polypeptide(L)'
;MNASAANIANLQTAGSLEEGKQAPYSALTTVSKAQTAGGEGAGVTTNVVPKNTPFVPAFSPDSPFADENGVIGIPNVDLAEEIVNVNLAEITFKANLKTLQTAQDLDKELLRILDEKA
;
A
#
# COMPACT_ATOMS: atom_id res chain seq x y z
N MET A 1 2.82 0.30 2.53
CA MET A 1 3.71 1.35 1.99
C MET A 1 3.77 1.33 0.47
N ASN A 2 4.21 0.24 -0.18
CA ASN A 2 4.42 0.23 -1.64
C ASN A 2 3.19 0.62 -2.47
N ALA A 3 2.00 0.12 -2.11
CA ALA A 3 0.75 0.50 -2.76
C ALA A 3 0.49 2.01 -2.68
N SER A 4 0.57 2.59 -1.49
CA SER A 4 0.38 4.03 -1.26
C SER A 4 1.44 4.89 -1.95
N ALA A 5 2.70 4.46 -1.93
CA ALA A 5 3.78 5.16 -2.62
C ALA A 5 3.55 5.19 -4.14
N ALA A 6 3.10 4.07 -4.72
CA ALA A 6 2.76 4.00 -6.14
C ALA A 6 1.53 4.87 -6.48
N ASN A 7 0.53 4.92 -5.60
CA ASN A 7 -0.64 5.79 -5.75
C ASN A 7 -0.26 7.27 -5.74
N ILE A 8 0.57 7.70 -4.79
CA ILE A 8 1.06 9.09 -4.70
C ILE A 8 1.89 9.44 -5.94
N ALA A 9 2.81 8.55 -6.35
CA ALA A 9 3.68 8.79 -7.50
C ALA A 9 2.92 8.91 -8.82
N ASN A 10 1.79 8.19 -8.95
CA ASN A 10 0.98 8.17 -10.16
C ASN A 10 -0.33 8.96 -10.06
N LEU A 11 -0.52 9.82 -9.05
CA LEU A 11 -1.82 10.49 -8.86
C LEU A 11 -2.22 11.38 -10.05
N GLN A 12 -1.24 11.89 -10.80
CA GLN A 12 -1.44 12.76 -11.96
C GLN A 12 -1.38 12.00 -13.29
N THR A 13 -1.26 10.67 -13.25
CA THR A 13 -1.19 9.84 -14.46
C THR A 13 -2.58 9.69 -15.06
N ALA A 14 -2.97 10.73 -15.81
CA ALA A 14 -4.19 10.78 -16.59
C ALA A 14 -4.15 9.82 -17.78
N GLY A 15 -5.31 9.47 -18.29
CA GLY A 15 -5.47 8.66 -19.49
C GLY A 15 -6.85 8.79 -20.11
N SER A 16 -7.06 8.05 -21.18
CA SER A 16 -8.32 8.01 -21.91
C SER A 16 -9.34 7.15 -21.17
N LEU A 17 -10.61 7.57 -21.18
CA LEU A 17 -11.73 6.76 -20.68
C LEU A 17 -12.25 5.77 -21.75
N GLU A 18 -11.82 5.93 -23.01
CA GLU A 18 -12.19 5.04 -24.10
C GLU A 18 -11.38 3.73 -24.10
N GLU A 19 -12.06 2.64 -24.45
CA GLU A 19 -11.50 1.30 -24.54
C GLU A 19 -10.46 1.21 -25.68
N GLY A 20 -9.30 0.57 -25.42
CA GLY A 20 -8.22 0.41 -26.41
C GLY A 20 -7.24 1.58 -26.50
N LYS A 21 -7.48 2.69 -25.80
CA LYS A 21 -6.51 3.78 -25.60
C LYS A 21 -5.79 3.62 -24.25
N GLN A 22 -4.75 4.42 -24.02
CA GLN A 22 -3.99 4.37 -22.77
C GLN A 22 -4.88 4.76 -21.58
N ALA A 23 -5.21 3.78 -20.75
CA ALA A 23 -6.02 3.99 -19.56
C ALA A 23 -5.27 4.80 -18.48
N PRO A 24 -5.99 5.56 -17.63
CA PRO A 24 -5.40 6.20 -16.46
C PRO A 24 -4.86 5.18 -15.46
N TYR A 25 -4.01 5.65 -14.54
CA TYR A 25 -3.45 4.78 -13.51
C TYR A 25 -4.55 4.24 -12.57
N SER A 26 -4.58 2.92 -12.39
CA SER A 26 -5.44 2.26 -11.42
C SER A 26 -4.81 2.28 -10.03
N ALA A 27 -5.47 2.97 -9.10
CA ALA A 27 -5.05 3.00 -7.70
C ALA A 27 -4.93 1.57 -7.14
N LEU A 28 -3.94 1.35 -6.28
CA LEU A 28 -3.68 0.08 -5.63
C LEU A 28 -4.20 0.12 -4.18
N THR A 29 -4.72 -1.00 -3.69
CA THR A 29 -5.07 -1.18 -2.28
C THR A 29 -4.46 -2.46 -1.73
N THR A 30 -4.27 -2.51 -0.42
CA THR A 30 -3.72 -3.68 0.26
C THR A 30 -4.86 -4.41 0.98
N VAL A 31 -5.04 -5.68 0.66
CA VAL A 31 -6.03 -6.54 1.32
C VAL A 31 -5.30 -7.55 2.20
N SER A 32 -5.59 -7.48 3.49
CA SER A 32 -5.07 -8.42 4.50
C SER A 32 -6.13 -9.47 4.78
N LYS A 33 -5.78 -10.74 4.63
CA LYS A 33 -6.64 -11.88 4.99
C LYS A 33 -5.98 -12.68 6.09
N ALA A 34 -6.69 -12.84 7.22
CA ALA A 34 -6.29 -13.79 8.24
C ALA A 34 -6.35 -15.21 7.65
N GLN A 35 -5.26 -15.96 7.74
CA GLN A 35 -5.31 -17.37 7.42
C GLN A 35 -6.08 -18.07 8.54
N THR A 36 -7.14 -18.80 8.21
CA THR A 36 -7.97 -19.50 9.20
C THR A 36 -7.74 -21.02 9.19
N ALA A 37 -6.88 -21.52 8.31
CA ALA A 37 -6.65 -22.94 8.12
C ALA A 37 -5.28 -23.34 8.70
N GLY A 38 -5.29 -23.86 9.94
CA GLY A 38 -4.19 -24.65 10.49
C GLY A 38 -3.66 -24.18 11.85
N GLY A 39 -4.34 -24.59 12.93
CA GLY A 39 -3.78 -24.58 14.29
C GLY A 39 -3.32 -23.24 14.86
N GLU A 40 -2.85 -23.25 16.10
CA GLU A 40 -2.29 -22.07 16.78
C GLU A 40 -1.17 -21.43 15.94
N GLY A 41 -1.28 -20.13 15.66
CA GLY A 41 -0.27 -19.37 14.91
C GLY A 41 -0.62 -18.99 13.48
N ALA A 42 -1.87 -19.12 13.04
CA ALA A 42 -2.26 -18.76 11.68
C ALA A 42 -1.97 -17.27 11.37
N GLY A 43 -1.07 -17.04 10.41
CA GLY A 43 -0.57 -15.72 10.05
C GLY A 43 -1.55 -14.87 9.23
N VAL A 44 -1.13 -13.66 8.88
CA VAL A 44 -1.86 -12.77 7.96
C VAL A 44 -1.18 -12.81 6.60
N THR A 45 -1.95 -13.01 5.53
CA THR A 45 -1.47 -12.80 4.16
C THR A 45 -1.95 -11.45 3.66
N THR A 46 -1.03 -10.69 3.10
CA THR A 46 -1.30 -9.39 2.49
C THR A 46 -1.06 -9.44 1.00
N ASN A 47 -2.04 -9.02 0.20
CA ASN A 47 -1.92 -8.88 -1.24
C ASN A 47 -2.20 -7.44 -1.66
N VAL A 48 -1.45 -6.95 -2.65
CA VAL A 48 -1.73 -5.67 -3.30
C VAL A 48 -2.59 -5.94 -4.52
N VAL A 49 -3.74 -5.28 -4.60
CA VAL A 49 -4.71 -5.45 -5.69
C VAL A 49 -5.16 -4.07 -6.20
N PRO A 50 -5.59 -3.94 -7.46
CA PRO A 50 -6.22 -2.72 -7.94
C PRO A 50 -7.47 -2.39 -7.12
N LYS A 51 -7.65 -1.12 -6.78
CA LYS A 51 -8.82 -0.57 -6.12
C LYS A 51 -9.99 -0.61 -7.10
N ASN A 52 -11.11 -1.20 -6.69
CA ASN A 52 -12.32 -1.27 -7.50
C ASN A 52 -13.14 0.03 -7.37
N THR A 53 -12.54 1.16 -7.72
CA THR A 53 -13.21 2.46 -7.74
C THR A 53 -13.10 3.06 -9.14
N PRO A 54 -14.19 3.65 -9.67
CA PRO A 54 -14.16 4.28 -10.98
C PRO A 54 -13.19 5.47 -10.98
N PHE A 55 -12.60 5.73 -12.15
CA PHE A 55 -11.78 6.92 -12.40
C PHE A 55 -12.61 8.19 -12.26
N VAL A 56 -11.95 9.29 -11.93
CA VAL A 56 -12.61 10.60 -11.85
C VAL A 56 -12.50 11.28 -13.22
N PRO A 57 -13.60 11.74 -13.83
CA PRO A 57 -13.52 12.51 -15.07
C PRO A 57 -12.97 13.91 -14.80
N ALA A 58 -12.04 14.37 -15.63
CA ALA A 58 -11.49 15.72 -15.59
C ALA A 58 -11.50 16.34 -16.99
N PHE A 59 -11.75 17.65 -17.08
CA PHE A 59 -11.75 18.36 -18.35
C PHE A 59 -10.34 18.83 -18.70
N SER A 60 -9.80 18.35 -19.82
CA SER A 60 -8.48 18.71 -20.34
C SER A 60 -8.46 18.57 -21.87
N PRO A 61 -9.00 19.56 -22.60
CA PRO A 61 -9.16 19.48 -24.06
C PRO A 61 -7.83 19.49 -24.82
N ASP A 62 -6.76 20.01 -24.22
CA ASP A 62 -5.42 20.03 -24.81
C ASP A 62 -4.66 18.71 -24.63
N SER A 63 -5.24 17.73 -23.93
CA SER A 63 -4.60 16.44 -23.66
C SER A 63 -4.71 15.49 -24.86
N PRO A 64 -3.64 14.75 -25.22
CA PRO A 64 -3.71 13.71 -26.25
C PRO A 64 -4.61 12.53 -25.87
N PHE A 65 -5.00 12.45 -24.59
CA PHE A 65 -5.88 11.40 -24.05
C PHE A 65 -7.34 11.83 -23.97
N ALA A 66 -7.66 13.05 -24.38
CA ALA A 66 -9.02 13.56 -24.33
C ALA A 66 -9.95 12.81 -25.30
N ASP A 67 -11.19 12.60 -24.87
CA ASP A 67 -12.27 12.14 -25.74
C ASP A 67 -12.79 13.27 -26.65
N GLU A 68 -13.81 12.97 -27.46
CA GLU A 68 -14.46 13.94 -28.35
C GLU A 68 -15.00 15.19 -27.63
N ASN A 69 -15.22 15.11 -26.31
CA ASN A 69 -15.74 16.18 -25.47
C ASN A 69 -14.64 16.91 -24.67
N GLY A 70 -13.36 16.55 -24.85
CA GLY A 70 -12.25 17.15 -24.09
C GLY A 70 -12.08 16.55 -22.68
N VAL A 71 -12.67 15.39 -22.39
CA VAL A 71 -12.64 14.76 -21.07
C VAL A 71 -11.57 13.66 -21.01
N ILE A 72 -10.84 13.63 -19.91
CA ILE A 72 -9.84 12.62 -19.56
C ILE A 72 -10.25 11.90 -18.27
N GLY A 73 -9.73 10.70 -18.06
CA GLY A 73 -9.79 10.02 -16.79
C GLY A 73 -8.57 10.35 -15.94
N ILE A 74 -8.78 10.61 -14.65
CA ILE A 74 -7.71 10.68 -13.65
C ILE A 74 -7.89 9.60 -12.58
N PRO A 75 -6.79 9.14 -11.96
CA PRO A 75 -6.84 8.16 -10.87
C PRO A 75 -7.70 8.64 -9.70
N ASN A 76 -8.47 7.71 -9.12
CA ASN A 76 -9.24 7.99 -7.90
C ASN A 76 -8.38 7.73 -6.66
N VAL A 77 -7.45 8.64 -6.40
CA VAL A 77 -6.49 8.60 -5.28
C VAL A 77 -6.71 9.83 -4.40
N ASP A 78 -6.97 9.59 -3.11
CA ASP A 78 -6.97 10.65 -2.10
C ASP A 78 -5.56 10.78 -1.51
N LEU A 79 -4.90 11.90 -1.78
CA LEU A 79 -3.54 12.15 -1.30
C LEU A 79 -3.46 12.18 0.23
N ALA A 80 -4.48 12.70 0.92
CA ALA A 80 -4.49 12.74 2.37
C ALA A 80 -4.57 11.33 2.97
N GLU A 81 -5.42 10.47 2.39
CA GLU A 81 -5.52 9.06 2.76
C GLU A 81 -4.17 8.34 2.56
N GLU A 82 -3.51 8.55 1.41
CA GLU A 82 -2.25 7.86 1.14
C GLU A 82 -1.09 8.31 2.03
N ILE A 83 -1.03 9.60 2.39
CA ILE A 83 -0.03 10.09 3.36
C ILE A 83 -0.27 9.48 4.74
N VAL A 84 -1.53 9.36 5.16
CA VAL A 84 -1.88 8.67 6.42
C VAL A 84 -1.48 7.19 6.36
N ASN A 85 -1.74 6.51 5.25
CA ASN A 85 -1.35 5.12 5.04
C ASN A 85 0.17 4.90 5.07
N VAL A 86 0.95 5.83 4.50
CA VAL A 86 2.42 5.78 4.59
C VAL A 86 2.89 5.97 6.04
N ASN A 87 2.35 6.94 6.76
CA ASN A 87 2.67 7.16 8.18
C ASN A 87 2.32 5.94 9.05
N LEU A 88 1.14 5.34 8.83
CA LEU A 88 0.73 4.13 9.54
C LEU A 88 1.69 2.97 9.28
N ALA A 89 2.12 2.80 8.03
CA ALA A 89 3.10 1.78 7.68
C ALA A 89 4.46 2.03 8.37
N GLU A 90 4.91 3.27 8.46
CA GLU A 90 6.15 3.64 9.16
C GLU A 90 6.05 3.36 10.67
N ILE A 91 4.96 3.77 11.31
CA ILE A 91 4.72 3.52 12.75
C ILE A 91 4.69 2.01 13.02
N THR A 92 3.99 1.24 12.18
CA THR A 92 3.89 -0.22 12.32
C THR A 92 5.25 -0.88 12.15
N PHE A 93 6.04 -0.44 11.18
CA PHE A 93 7.41 -0.93 10.99
C PHE A 93 8.29 -0.65 12.21
N LYS A 94 8.25 0.57 12.76
CA LYS A 94 8.98 0.94 13.97
C LYS A 94 8.55 0.11 15.18
N ALA A 95 7.24 -0.11 15.36
CA ALA A 95 6.70 -0.94 16.44
C ALA A 95 7.20 -2.39 16.33
N ASN A 96 7.11 -3.00 15.14
CA ASN A 96 7.59 -4.36 14.90
C ASN A 96 9.10 -4.50 15.12
N LEU A 97 9.87 -3.51 14.65
CA LEU A 97 11.32 -3.47 14.87
C LEU A 97 11.63 -3.40 16.38
N LYS A 98 10.89 -2.58 17.13
CA LYS A 98 11.09 -2.47 18.58
C LYS A 98 10.79 -3.79 19.30
N THR A 99 9.73 -4.49 18.91
CA THR A 99 9.40 -5.82 19.46
C THR A 99 10.54 -6.83 19.18
N LEU A 100 11.09 -6.82 17.97
CA LEU A 100 12.22 -7.68 17.62
C LEU A 100 13.49 -7.34 18.43
N GLN A 101 13.79 -6.06 18.61
CA GLN A 101 14.90 -5.61 19.46
C GLN A 101 14.74 -6.10 20.91
N THR A 102 13.54 -5.96 21.47
CA THR A 102 13.26 -6.46 22.83
C THR A 102 13.44 -7.97 22.91
N ALA A 103 12.99 -8.73 21.91
CA ALA A 103 13.22 -10.18 21.87
C ALA A 103 14.72 -10.53 21.83
N GLN A 104 15.51 -9.82 21.02
CA GLN A 104 16.96 -10.01 20.96
C GLN A 104 17.66 -9.68 22.29
N ASP A 105 17.20 -8.64 23.00
CA ASP A 105 17.77 -8.28 24.29
C ASP A 105 17.44 -9.35 25.36
N LEU A 106 16.22 -9.89 25.34
CA LEU A 106 15.83 -10.99 26.22
C LEU A 106 16.66 -12.25 25.94
N ASP A 107 16.86 -12.61 24.66
CA ASP A 107 17.68 -13.77 24.28
C ASP A 107 19.13 -13.64 24.78
N LYS A 108 19.73 -12.45 24.65
CA LYS A 108 21.09 -12.20 25.15
C LYS A 108 21.20 -12.35 26.67
N GLU A 109 20.23 -11.82 27.41
CA GLU A 109 20.23 -11.94 28.87
C GLU A 109 20.04 -13.41 29.30
N LEU A 110 19.19 -14.16 28.58
CA LEU A 110 19.02 -15.59 28.81
C LEU A 110 20.33 -16.37 28.61
N LEU A 111 21.07 -16.08 27.53
CA LEU A 111 22.38 -16.68 27.27
C LEU A 111 23.41 -16.30 28.36
N ARG A 112 23.43 -15.04 28.80
CA ARG A 112 24.32 -14.57 29.87
C ARG A 112 24.10 -15.33 31.18
N ILE A 113 22.83 -15.55 31.55
CA ILE A 113 22.45 -16.30 32.77
C ILE A 113 22.87 -17.78 32.67
N LEU A 114 22.84 -18.37 31.47
CA LEU A 114 23.27 -19.75 31.26
C LEU A 114 24.79 -19.90 31.38
N ASP A 115 25.57 -18.99 30.79
CA ASP A 115 27.04 -18.99 30.88
C ASP A 115 27.54 -18.74 32.31
N GLU A 116 26.87 -17.90 33.10
CA GLU A 116 27.24 -17.67 34.52
C GLU A 116 27.01 -18.89 35.43
N LYS A 117 26.22 -19.88 34.99
CA LYS A 117 25.90 -21.09 35.77
C LYS A 117 26.68 -22.34 35.37
N ALA A 118 27.51 -22.27 34.33
CA ALA A 118 28.39 -23.35 33.85
C ALA A 118 29.81 -23.23 34.43
#